data_AF-A0A9D8NBG1-F1
#
_entry.id   AF-A0A9D8NBG1-F1
#
_cell.length_a   1.000
_cell.length_b   1.000
_cell.length_c   1.000
_cell.angle_alpha   90.00
_cell.angle_beta   90.00
_cell.angle_gamma   90.00
#
_symmetry.space_group_name_H-M   'P 1'
#
loop_
_entity.id
_entity.type
_entity.pdbx_description
1 polymer ?
#
loop_
_entity_poly.entity_id
_entity_poly.type
_entity_poly.pdbx_seq_one_letter_code
_entity_poly.pdbx_strand_id
1 'polypeptide(L)'
;MMDDEILKHLGYPSPELADSWTLALVQRAKEELSQVAAFRAVSMFCDRLPIALDHHRAYSEFLTGSSGVLLIAATLGAQVDRHLRRLQVEDTAYAVVFNAAAGVWLEQETDTYQHSLPYKELGFRFGPGYAGTPLSDNRVIAGLLRADRIGITFLDSGLMVPSKSMVGMVKVGGDRKRSCDNCAARPNCRYRANGQRCYG
;
A
#
# COMPACT_ATOMS: atom_id res chain seq x y z
N MET A 1 -0.22 15.11 7.50
CA MET A 1 1.24 14.87 7.54
C MET A 1 1.47 13.40 7.88
N MET A 2 2.66 12.83 7.62
CA MET A 2 2.94 11.41 7.87
C MET A 2 2.55 10.96 9.28
N ASP A 3 2.86 11.80 10.28
CA ASP A 3 2.60 11.51 11.68
C ASP A 3 1.10 11.26 11.94
N ASP A 4 0.23 12.08 11.35
CA ASP A 4 -1.23 11.95 11.49
C ASP A 4 -1.73 10.62 10.91
N GLU A 5 -1.14 10.16 9.80
CA GLU A 5 -1.49 8.87 9.18
C GLU A 5 -1.04 7.70 10.05
N ILE A 6 0.15 7.78 10.65
CA ILE A 6 0.65 6.77 11.59
C ILE A 6 -0.27 6.71 12.82
N LEU A 7 -0.61 7.86 13.39
CA LEU A 7 -1.52 7.96 14.54
C LEU A 7 -2.91 7.38 14.24
N LYS A 8 -3.46 7.63 13.05
CA LYS A 8 -4.72 7.00 12.60
C LYS A 8 -4.61 5.48 12.57
N HIS A 9 -3.49 4.92 12.11
CA HIS A 9 -3.25 3.48 12.12
C HIS A 9 -3.12 2.91 13.54
N LEU A 10 -2.65 3.72 14.48
CA LEU A 10 -2.60 3.40 15.91
C LEU A 10 -3.92 3.59 16.64
N GLY A 11 -4.98 4.03 15.94
CA GLY A 11 -6.32 4.20 16.50
C GLY A 11 -6.59 5.59 17.06
N TYR A 12 -5.69 6.56 16.85
CA TYR A 12 -5.90 7.97 17.22
C TYR A 12 -6.56 8.71 16.04
N PRO A 13 -7.84 9.09 16.13
CA PRO A 13 -8.53 9.74 15.01
C PRO A 13 -8.04 11.17 14.76
N SER A 14 -7.41 11.80 15.76
CA SER A 14 -6.81 13.12 15.69
C SER A 14 -5.53 13.18 16.53
N PRO A 15 -4.48 13.93 16.13
CA PRO A 15 -3.21 13.98 16.85
C PRO A 15 -3.30 14.48 18.29
N GLU A 16 -4.27 15.35 18.61
CA GLU A 16 -4.46 15.92 19.95
C GLU A 16 -4.88 14.87 20.99
N LEU A 17 -5.29 13.68 20.55
CA LEU A 17 -5.67 12.56 21.41
C LEU A 17 -4.48 11.66 21.76
N ALA A 18 -3.34 11.84 21.09
CA ALA A 18 -2.12 11.09 21.38
C ALA A 18 -1.33 11.79 22.49
N ASP A 19 -0.86 11.01 23.47
CA ASP A 19 0.02 11.53 24.50
C ASP A 19 1.44 11.78 23.97
N SER A 20 2.22 12.55 24.74
CA SER A 20 3.61 12.90 24.38
C SER A 20 4.50 11.67 24.18
N TRP A 21 4.23 10.58 24.91
CA TRP A 21 4.95 9.33 24.77
C TRP A 21 4.70 8.68 23.40
N THR A 22 3.44 8.57 22.98
CA THR A 22 3.06 8.02 21.68
C THR A 22 3.68 8.82 20.55
N LEU A 23 3.64 10.15 20.63
CA LEU A 23 4.27 11.04 19.66
C LEU A 23 5.78 10.81 19.57
N ALA A 24 6.46 10.63 20.71
CA ALA A 24 7.89 10.31 20.75
C ALA A 24 8.20 8.95 20.09
N LEU A 25 7.36 7.92 20.33
CA LEU A 25 7.51 6.62 19.67
C LEU A 25 7.33 6.73 18.14
N VAL A 26 6.37 7.54 17.67
CA VAL A 26 6.18 7.78 16.22
C VAL A 26 7.42 8.44 15.61
N GLN A 27 8.00 9.46 16.25
CA GLN A 27 9.23 10.07 15.73
C GLN A 27 10.40 9.09 15.72
N ARG A 28 10.61 8.36 16.81
CA ARG A 28 11.63 7.32 16.90
C ARG A 28 11.46 6.28 15.78
N ALA A 29 10.23 5.82 15.53
CA ALA A 29 9.94 4.86 14.46
C ALA A 29 10.31 5.40 13.07
N LYS A 30 10.02 6.68 12.79
CA LYS A 30 10.40 7.32 11.53
C LYS A 30 11.92 7.43 11.38
N GLU A 31 12.62 7.83 12.44
CA GLU A 31 14.09 7.92 12.44
C GLU A 31 14.71 6.55 12.16
N GLU A 32 14.28 5.50 12.87
CA GLU A 32 14.76 4.14 12.65
C GLU A 32 14.41 3.64 11.23
N LEU A 33 13.19 3.89 10.75
CA LEU A 33 12.77 3.52 9.38
C LEU A 33 13.62 4.18 8.30
N SER A 34 13.98 5.45 8.47
CA SER A 34 14.84 6.16 7.51
C SER A 34 16.22 5.51 7.34
N GLN A 35 16.68 4.76 8.35
CA GLN A 35 17.97 4.08 8.33
C GLN A 35 17.87 2.64 7.83
N VAL A 36 16.76 1.94 8.12
CA VAL A 36 16.63 0.51 7.79
C VAL A 36 15.85 0.24 6.51
N ALA A 37 14.96 1.14 6.09
CA ALA A 37 14.17 0.96 4.87
C ALA A 37 15.05 1.05 3.63
N ALA A 38 14.90 0.07 2.74
CA ALA A 38 15.57 0.04 1.45
C ALA A 38 14.51 -0.03 0.35
N PHE A 39 13.81 1.09 0.16
CA PHE A 39 12.70 1.20 -0.79
C PHE A 39 13.12 0.81 -2.20
N ARG A 40 12.37 -0.10 -2.81
CA ARG A 40 12.50 -0.48 -4.21
C ARG A 40 11.12 -0.60 -4.82
N ALA A 41 10.99 -0.12 -6.05
CA ALA A 41 9.76 -0.23 -6.82
C ALA A 41 10.07 -0.61 -8.27
N VAL A 42 9.09 -1.25 -8.90
CA VAL A 42 9.07 -1.55 -10.33
C VAL A 42 7.66 -1.31 -10.84
N SER A 43 7.55 -0.77 -12.06
CA SER A 43 6.26 -0.60 -12.72
C SER A 43 6.35 -0.91 -14.21
N MET A 44 5.20 -1.21 -14.79
CA MET A 44 5.05 -1.49 -16.21
C MET A 44 3.71 -0.96 -16.67
N PHE A 45 3.72 -0.19 -17.77
CA PHE A 45 2.51 0.28 -18.41
C PHE A 45 2.03 -0.70 -19.47
N CYS A 46 0.72 -0.89 -19.53
CA CYS A 46 0.04 -1.68 -20.52
C CYS A 46 -1.13 -0.87 -21.10
N ASP A 47 -1.24 -0.80 -22.42
CA ASP A 47 -2.37 -0.14 -23.11
C ASP A 47 -3.72 -0.79 -22.74
N ARG A 48 -3.69 -2.07 -22.36
CA ARG A 48 -4.85 -2.84 -21.90
C ARG A 48 -4.45 -3.72 -20.72
N LEU A 49 -5.45 -4.14 -19.95
CA LEU A 49 -5.23 -5.12 -18.89
C LEU A 49 -4.65 -6.42 -19.50
N PRO A 50 -3.55 -6.97 -18.96
CA PRO A 50 -3.02 -8.25 -19.43
C PRO A 50 -4.08 -9.34 -19.35
N ILE A 51 -4.13 -10.22 -20.36
CA ILE A 51 -5.14 -11.29 -20.48
C ILE A 51 -5.19 -12.17 -19.22
N ALA A 52 -4.04 -12.40 -18.57
CA ALA A 52 -3.97 -13.16 -17.32
C ALA A 52 -4.79 -12.53 -16.16
N LEU A 53 -5.07 -11.23 -16.22
CA LEU A 53 -5.86 -10.48 -15.25
C LEU A 53 -7.26 -10.13 -15.77
N ASP A 54 -7.54 -10.35 -17.05
CA ASP A 54 -8.81 -10.00 -17.70
C ASP A 54 -9.89 -11.07 -17.50
N HIS A 55 -10.12 -11.44 -16.24
CA HIS A 55 -11.06 -12.49 -15.86
C HIS A 55 -12.02 -12.05 -14.74
N HIS A 56 -11.86 -10.82 -14.22
CA HIS A 56 -12.70 -10.29 -13.14
C HIS A 56 -13.31 -8.94 -13.50
N ARG A 57 -14.64 -8.85 -13.42
CA ARG A 57 -15.41 -7.64 -13.78
C ARG A 57 -14.92 -6.38 -13.05
N ALA A 58 -14.54 -6.53 -11.78
CA ALA A 58 -14.04 -5.42 -10.96
C ALA A 58 -12.83 -4.69 -11.60
N TYR A 59 -11.95 -5.40 -12.31
CA TYR A 59 -10.83 -4.78 -13.01
C TYR A 59 -11.28 -3.96 -14.22
N SER A 60 -12.20 -4.49 -15.02
CA SER A 60 -12.79 -3.77 -16.16
C SER A 60 -13.54 -2.51 -15.72
N GLU A 61 -14.28 -2.59 -14.60
CA GLU A 61 -14.97 -1.45 -14.00
C GLU A 61 -13.99 -0.42 -13.43
N PHE A 62 -12.90 -0.88 -12.81
CA PHE A 62 -11.83 -0.02 -12.32
C PHE A 62 -11.18 0.78 -13.47
N LEU A 63 -10.92 0.12 -14.61
CA LEU A 63 -10.25 0.67 -15.78
C LEU A 63 -11.19 1.34 -16.80
N THR A 64 -12.49 1.45 -16.51
CA THR A 64 -13.45 2.08 -17.42
C THR A 64 -13.06 3.52 -17.75
N GLY A 65 -12.91 3.85 -19.03
CA GLY A 65 -12.48 5.18 -19.49
C GLY A 65 -11.01 5.48 -19.21
N SER A 66 -10.18 4.47 -18.92
CA SER A 66 -8.72 4.61 -18.86
C SER A 66 -8.11 4.58 -20.26
N SER A 67 -6.97 5.24 -20.40
CA SER A 67 -6.06 5.09 -21.56
C SER A 67 -5.10 3.91 -21.43
N GLY A 68 -5.07 3.28 -20.26
CA GLY A 68 -4.27 2.10 -19.97
C GLY A 68 -4.19 1.82 -18.47
N VAL A 69 -3.34 0.85 -18.12
CA VAL A 69 -3.09 0.44 -16.75
C VAL A 69 -1.60 0.40 -16.47
N LEU A 70 -1.21 0.90 -15.31
CA LEU A 70 0.13 0.78 -14.78
C LEU A 70 0.13 -0.29 -13.70
N LEU A 71 0.84 -1.39 -13.94
CA LEU A 71 1.15 -2.38 -12.91
C LEU A 71 2.29 -1.85 -12.05
N ILE A 72 2.22 -2.04 -10.74
CA ILE A 72 3.22 -1.57 -9.79
C ILE A 72 3.46 -2.58 -8.68
N ALA A 73 4.72 -2.72 -8.29
CA ALA A 73 5.13 -3.45 -7.09
C ALA A 73 6.18 -2.62 -6.35
N ALA A 74 6.10 -2.60 -5.02
CA ALA A 74 7.01 -1.85 -4.16
C ALA A 74 7.27 -2.56 -2.84
N THR A 75 8.43 -2.34 -2.23
CA THR A 75 8.81 -2.93 -0.94
C THR A 75 9.74 -2.01 -0.16
N LEU A 76 9.67 -2.04 1.17
CA LEU A 76 10.68 -1.42 2.04
C LEU A 76 11.89 -2.33 2.32
N GLY A 77 11.89 -3.57 1.79
CA GLY A 77 13.01 -4.50 1.93
C GLY A 77 12.97 -5.35 3.20
N ALA A 78 13.72 -6.45 3.19
CA ALA A 78 13.73 -7.44 4.27
C ALA A 78 14.37 -6.93 5.57
N GLN A 79 15.12 -5.82 5.50
CA GLN A 79 15.73 -5.15 6.64
C GLN A 79 14.67 -4.66 7.63
N VAL A 80 13.55 -4.11 7.14
CA VAL A 80 12.41 -3.68 7.96
C VAL A 80 11.83 -4.86 8.75
N ASP A 81 11.63 -6.01 8.09
CA ASP A 81 11.12 -7.22 8.76
C ASP A 81 12.11 -7.77 9.81
N ARG A 82 13.43 -7.70 9.54
CA ARG A 82 14.45 -8.12 10.52
C ARG A 82 14.45 -7.21 11.75
N HIS A 83 14.36 -5.89 11.52
CA HIS A 83 14.28 -4.92 12.59
C HIS A 83 13.01 -5.10 13.42
N LEU A 84 11.86 -5.24 12.76
CA LEU A 84 10.59 -5.49 13.43
C LEU A 84 10.62 -6.77 14.28
N ARG A 85 11.20 -7.87 13.77
CA ARG A 85 11.35 -9.12 14.54
C ARG A 85 12.19 -8.95 15.80
N ARG A 86 13.24 -8.12 15.74
CA ARG A 86 14.05 -7.79 16.91
C ARG A 86 13.22 -6.99 17.93
N LEU A 87 12.53 -5.94 17.48
CA LEU A 87 11.66 -5.14 18.33
C LEU A 87 10.54 -5.96 18.98
N GLN A 88 9.98 -6.95 18.29
CA GLN A 88 8.94 -7.82 18.87
C GLN A 88 9.38 -8.56 20.14
N VAL A 89 10.69 -8.81 20.29
CA VAL A 89 11.29 -9.45 21.47
C VAL A 89 11.75 -8.40 22.49
N GLU A 90 12.34 -7.30 22.04
CA GLU A 90 12.90 -6.26 22.92
C GLU A 90 11.84 -5.33 23.52
N ASP A 91 10.86 -4.92 22.71
CA ASP A 91 9.79 -3.99 23.07
C ASP A 91 8.58 -4.22 22.14
N THR A 92 7.70 -5.13 22.55
CA THR A 92 6.53 -5.52 21.76
C THR A 92 5.56 -4.35 21.54
N ALA A 93 5.45 -3.42 22.49
CA ALA A 93 4.56 -2.25 22.35
C ALA A 93 5.10 -1.31 21.28
N TYR A 94 6.40 -1.02 21.31
CA TYR A 94 7.04 -0.20 20.28
C TYR A 94 7.04 -0.89 18.91
N ALA A 95 7.15 -2.23 18.85
CA ALA A 95 7.05 -2.97 17.60
C ALA A 95 5.72 -2.72 16.86
N VAL A 96 4.62 -2.50 17.59
CA VAL A 96 3.33 -2.12 16.98
C VAL A 96 3.41 -0.75 16.34
N VAL A 97 4.00 0.24 17.02
CA VAL A 97 4.21 1.60 16.51
C VAL A 97 5.09 1.58 15.27
N PHE A 98 6.23 0.89 15.33
CA PHE A 98 7.15 0.73 14.21
C PHE A 98 6.46 0.07 13.00
N ASN A 99 5.68 -1.00 13.23
CA ASN A 99 4.97 -1.69 12.16
C ASN A 99 3.90 -0.82 11.49
N ALA A 100 3.18 0.00 12.26
CA ALA A 100 2.22 0.97 11.74
C ALA A 100 2.94 2.04 10.90
N ALA A 101 4.03 2.60 11.43
CA ALA A 101 4.86 3.58 10.74
C ALA A 101 5.41 3.03 9.42
N ALA A 102 5.87 1.77 9.40
CA ALA A 102 6.38 1.12 8.20
C ALA A 102 5.30 0.92 7.12
N GLY A 103 4.03 0.72 7.52
CA GLY A 103 2.90 0.64 6.58
C GLY A 103 2.68 1.97 5.87
N VAL A 104 2.58 3.05 6.65
CA VAL A 104 2.42 4.41 6.13
C VAL A 104 3.62 4.82 5.27
N TRP A 105 4.84 4.48 5.69
CA TRP A 105 6.05 4.75 4.92
C TRP A 105 6.01 4.08 3.54
N LEU A 106 5.63 2.80 3.47
CA LEU A 106 5.49 2.10 2.20
C LEU A 106 4.49 2.81 1.28
N GLU A 107 3.34 3.23 1.80
CA GLU A 107 2.33 3.94 1.02
C GLU A 107 2.86 5.25 0.46
N GLN A 108 3.50 6.08 1.29
CA GLN A 108 4.03 7.38 0.88
C GLN A 108 5.17 7.29 -0.14
N GLU A 109 6.10 6.35 0.04
CA GLU A 109 7.17 6.12 -0.95
C GLU A 109 6.60 5.60 -2.27
N THR A 110 5.58 4.74 -2.19
CA THR A 110 4.90 4.25 -3.41
C THR A 110 4.13 5.35 -4.10
N ASP A 111 3.46 6.23 -3.36
CA ASP A 111 2.81 7.41 -3.91
C ASP A 111 3.83 8.36 -4.54
N THR A 112 4.98 8.60 -3.90
CA THR A 112 6.07 9.42 -4.45
C THR A 112 6.61 8.82 -5.75
N TYR A 113 6.89 7.51 -5.77
CA TYR A 113 7.31 6.79 -6.96
C TYR A 113 6.25 6.90 -8.07
N GLN A 114 4.97 6.68 -7.75
CA GLN A 114 3.87 6.77 -8.70
C GLN A 114 3.81 8.17 -9.35
N HIS A 115 3.90 9.25 -8.56
CA HIS A 115 3.85 10.63 -9.08
C HIS A 115 5.11 11.03 -9.85
N SER A 116 6.24 10.33 -9.64
CA SER A 116 7.47 10.57 -10.41
C SER A 116 7.42 10.03 -11.85
N LEU A 117 6.45 9.16 -12.15
CA LEU A 117 6.28 8.57 -13.48
C LEU A 117 5.74 9.59 -14.49
N PRO A 118 6.01 9.42 -15.80
CA PRO A 118 5.70 10.44 -16.82
C PRO A 118 4.21 10.54 -17.20
N TYR A 119 3.29 10.06 -16.35
CA TYR A 119 1.85 10.03 -16.61
C TYR A 119 1.16 11.19 -15.89
N LYS A 120 0.47 12.05 -16.65
CA LYS A 120 -0.17 13.26 -16.12
C LYS A 120 -1.40 12.97 -15.25
N GLU A 121 -2.11 11.89 -15.55
CA GLU A 121 -3.35 11.51 -14.87
C GLU A 121 -3.22 10.08 -14.35
N LEU A 122 -2.81 9.94 -13.10
CA LEU A 122 -2.78 8.66 -12.41
C LEU A 122 -3.92 8.61 -11.39
N GLY A 123 -4.71 7.54 -11.48
CA GLY A 123 -5.75 7.25 -10.50
C GLY A 123 -5.19 6.68 -9.19
N PHE A 124 -6.08 6.16 -8.36
CA PHE A 124 -5.70 5.46 -7.15
C PHE A 124 -5.18 4.05 -7.45
N ARG A 125 -4.33 3.51 -6.55
CA ARG A 125 -3.90 2.11 -6.59
C ARG A 125 -5.05 1.17 -6.23
N PHE A 126 -5.25 0.14 -7.05
CA PHE A 126 -6.09 -1.01 -6.80
C PHE A 126 -5.21 -2.23 -6.50
N GLY A 127 -5.31 -2.80 -5.30
CA GLY A 127 -4.65 -4.06 -4.94
C GLY A 127 -5.60 -5.24 -5.05
N PRO A 128 -5.22 -6.35 -5.72
CA PRO A 128 -5.99 -7.59 -5.67
C PRO A 128 -6.15 -8.14 -4.25
N GLY A 129 -7.27 -8.83 -3.98
CA GLY A 129 -7.68 -9.26 -2.64
C GLY A 129 -8.75 -8.36 -2.00
N TYR A 130 -9.09 -7.25 -2.66
CA TYR A 130 -10.17 -6.34 -2.28
C TYR A 130 -11.27 -6.32 -3.36
N ALA A 131 -12.46 -5.82 -3.01
CA ALA A 131 -13.59 -5.69 -3.94
C ALA A 131 -13.97 -7.01 -4.66
N GLY A 132 -13.81 -8.15 -3.96
CA GLY A 132 -14.11 -9.48 -4.49
C GLY A 132 -13.05 -10.07 -5.42
N THR A 133 -11.94 -9.36 -5.68
CA THR A 133 -10.86 -9.86 -6.54
C THR A 133 -9.99 -10.91 -5.85
N PRO A 134 -9.45 -11.91 -6.59
CA PRO A 134 -8.60 -12.93 -6.01
C PRO A 134 -7.28 -12.38 -5.46
N LEU A 135 -6.90 -12.80 -4.24
CA LEU A 135 -5.58 -12.45 -3.68
C LEU A 135 -4.43 -13.03 -4.54
N SER A 136 -4.67 -14.15 -5.23
CA SER A 136 -3.71 -14.82 -6.12
C SER A 136 -3.21 -13.93 -7.26
N ASP A 137 -3.99 -12.94 -7.68
CA ASP A 137 -3.61 -12.05 -8.78
C ASP A 137 -2.42 -11.15 -8.43
N ASN A 138 -2.12 -10.97 -7.14
CA ASN A 138 -0.88 -10.34 -6.72
C ASN A 138 0.35 -11.09 -7.26
N ARG A 139 0.33 -12.43 -7.30
CA ARG A 139 1.42 -13.22 -7.89
C ARG A 139 1.51 -13.03 -9.40
N VAL A 140 0.36 -12.94 -10.07
CA VAL A 140 0.30 -12.71 -11.52
C VAL A 140 0.94 -11.38 -11.87
N ILE A 141 0.53 -10.30 -11.19
CA ILE A 141 1.11 -8.96 -11.38
C ILE A 141 2.59 -8.95 -11.04
N ALA A 142 2.99 -9.55 -9.91
CA ALA A 142 4.39 -9.62 -9.50
C ALA A 142 5.27 -10.39 -10.51
N GLY A 143 4.76 -11.48 -11.09
CA GLY A 143 5.44 -12.25 -12.12
C GLY A 143 5.62 -11.44 -13.41
N LEU A 144 4.58 -10.74 -13.86
CA LEU A 144 4.66 -9.84 -15.01
C LEU A 144 5.71 -8.73 -14.80
N LEU A 145 5.82 -8.21 -13.59
CA LEU A 145 6.79 -7.17 -13.22
C LEU A 145 8.20 -7.70 -12.94
N ARG A 146 8.38 -9.02 -12.81
CA ARG A 146 9.60 -9.64 -12.25
C ARG A 146 9.98 -9.03 -10.90
N ALA A 147 9.01 -8.96 -10.00
CA ALA A 147 9.15 -8.33 -8.68
C ALA A 147 10.16 -9.05 -7.76
N ASP A 148 10.54 -10.28 -8.08
CA ASP A 148 11.66 -11.00 -7.46
C ASP A 148 12.98 -10.22 -7.56
N ARG A 149 13.18 -9.45 -8.65
CA ARG A 149 14.37 -8.61 -8.85
C ARG A 149 14.47 -7.44 -7.87
N ILE A 150 13.35 -7.01 -7.30
CA ILE A 150 13.31 -6.02 -6.22
C ILE A 150 13.17 -6.67 -4.83
N GLY A 151 13.23 -8.00 -4.77
CA GLY A 151 13.22 -8.79 -3.54
C GLY A 151 11.85 -9.23 -3.07
N ILE A 152 10.77 -8.98 -3.82
CA ILE A 152 9.42 -9.41 -3.45
C ILE A 152 9.21 -10.86 -3.89
N THR A 153 8.89 -11.71 -2.91
CA THR A 153 8.50 -13.11 -3.11
C THR A 153 7.21 -13.39 -2.33
N PHE A 154 6.71 -14.62 -2.39
CA PHE A 154 5.44 -15.00 -1.77
C PHE A 154 5.57 -16.32 -1.03
N LEU A 155 5.05 -16.38 0.19
CA LEU A 155 4.83 -17.63 0.94
C LEU A 155 3.72 -18.45 0.30
N ASP A 156 3.62 -19.76 0.56
CA ASP A 156 2.54 -20.61 0.05
C ASP A 156 1.13 -20.08 0.38
N SER A 157 0.99 -19.40 1.52
CA SER A 157 -0.23 -18.70 1.94
C SER A 157 -0.67 -17.57 1.01
N GLY A 158 0.20 -17.10 0.11
CA GLY A 158 -0.04 -15.95 -0.76
C GLY A 158 0.39 -14.61 -0.16
N LEU A 159 0.94 -14.60 1.05
CA LEU A 159 1.50 -13.39 1.67
C LEU A 159 2.85 -13.04 1.06
N MET A 160 3.09 -11.74 0.89
CA MET A 160 4.36 -11.21 0.37
C MET A 160 5.47 -11.25 1.42
N VAL A 161 6.69 -11.49 0.95
CA VAL A 161 7.92 -11.37 1.72
C VAL A 161 8.89 -10.51 0.90
N PRO A 162 9.34 -9.35 1.41
CA PRO A 162 9.11 -8.78 2.76
C PRO A 162 7.66 -8.42 3.08
N SER A 163 7.31 -8.32 4.36
CA SER A 163 5.94 -8.05 4.82
C SER A 163 5.44 -6.64 4.45
N LYS A 164 6.34 -5.67 4.40
CA LYS A 164 6.08 -4.30 3.91
C LYS A 164 6.33 -4.24 2.41
N SER A 165 5.49 -4.96 1.69
CA SER A 165 5.46 -4.96 0.23
C SER A 165 4.03 -4.80 -0.26
N MET A 166 3.89 -4.26 -1.46
CA MET A 166 2.59 -4.13 -2.12
C MET A 166 2.71 -4.45 -3.60
N VAL A 167 1.60 -4.93 -4.16
CA VAL A 167 1.43 -5.15 -5.59
C VAL A 167 0.05 -4.63 -5.98
N GLY A 168 -0.07 -4.00 -7.15
CA GLY A 168 -1.34 -3.45 -7.58
C GLY A 168 -1.32 -2.86 -8.97
N MET A 169 -2.44 -2.21 -9.29
CA MET A 169 -2.71 -1.57 -10.57
C MET A 169 -3.09 -0.12 -10.34
N VAL A 170 -2.63 0.76 -11.20
CA VAL A 170 -3.00 2.17 -11.22
C VAL A 170 -3.65 2.47 -12.55
N LYS A 171 -4.81 3.11 -12.50
CA LYS A 171 -5.49 3.59 -13.70
C LYS A 171 -4.68 4.73 -14.32
N VAL A 172 -4.45 4.69 -15.64
CA VAL A 172 -3.81 5.78 -16.39
C VAL A 172 -4.85 6.51 -17.24
N GLY A 173 -5.01 7.80 -17.01
CA GLY A 173 -6.03 8.65 -17.65
C GLY A 173 -7.44 8.45 -17.09
N GLY A 174 -8.30 9.43 -17.33
CA GLY A 174 -9.73 9.39 -17.00
C GLY A 174 -10.05 9.83 -15.57
N ASP A 175 -11.16 10.54 -15.40
CA ASP A 175 -11.53 11.19 -14.14
C ASP A 175 -12.11 10.17 -13.13
N ARG A 176 -11.25 9.58 -12.30
CA ARG A 176 -11.68 8.82 -11.11
C ARG A 176 -10.99 9.38 -9.86
N LYS A 177 -11.59 10.43 -9.31
CA LYS A 177 -11.35 10.83 -7.92
C LYS A 177 -11.83 9.72 -6.98
N ARG A 178 -11.09 9.44 -5.92
CA ARG A 178 -11.54 8.50 -4.89
C ARG A 178 -12.86 9.02 -4.29
N SER A 179 -13.90 8.19 -4.29
CA SER A 179 -15.21 8.51 -3.71
C SER A 179 -15.70 7.33 -2.87
N CYS A 180 -16.33 7.65 -1.73
CA CYS A 180 -17.05 6.66 -0.93
C CYS A 180 -18.39 6.26 -1.57
N ASP A 181 -18.90 7.01 -2.56
CA ASP A 181 -20.22 6.78 -3.16
C ASP A 181 -20.29 5.53 -4.01
N ASN A 182 -19.24 5.30 -4.79
CA ASN A 182 -19.14 4.13 -5.66
C ASN A 182 -18.03 3.18 -5.19
N CYS A 183 -17.71 3.19 -3.88
CA CYS A 183 -16.69 2.33 -3.31
C CYS A 183 -17.24 0.91 -3.08
N ALA A 184 -16.59 -0.11 -3.65
CA ALA A 184 -16.96 -1.50 -3.44
C ALA A 184 -16.91 -1.93 -1.95
N ALA A 185 -16.06 -1.28 -1.14
CA ALA A 185 -15.98 -1.53 0.29
C ALA A 185 -17.07 -0.79 1.12
N ARG A 186 -17.89 0.08 0.51
CA ARG A 186 -18.88 0.93 1.21
C ARG A 186 -19.78 0.18 2.20
N PRO A 187 -20.28 -1.05 1.93
CA PRO A 187 -21.15 -1.77 2.85
C PRO A 187 -20.51 -2.04 4.22
N ASN A 188 -19.21 -2.36 4.25
CA ASN A 188 -18.48 -2.81 5.47
C ASN A 188 -17.23 -1.95 5.77
N CYS A 189 -17.15 -0.73 5.23
CA CYS A 189 -15.96 0.11 5.38
C CYS A 189 -15.87 0.70 6.79
N ARG A 190 -14.90 0.24 7.59
CA ARG A 190 -14.64 0.74 8.95
C ARG A 190 -14.30 2.24 8.99
N TYR A 191 -13.54 2.75 8.02
CA TYR A 191 -13.22 4.17 7.95
C TYR A 191 -14.49 5.02 7.86
N ARG A 192 -15.41 4.69 6.94
CA ARG A 192 -16.71 5.36 6.80
C ARG A 192 -17.56 5.22 8.06
N ALA A 193 -17.58 4.05 8.69
CA ALA A 193 -18.30 3.84 9.95
C ALA A 193 -17.80 4.78 11.07
N ASN A 194 -16.51 5.12 11.06
CA ASN A 194 -15.88 6.06 11.98
C ASN A 194 -15.92 7.53 11.49
N GLY A 195 -16.68 7.85 10.45
CA GLY A 195 -16.73 9.20 9.88
C GLY A 195 -15.45 9.64 9.15
N GLN A 196 -14.54 8.70 8.88
CA GLN A 196 -13.24 8.93 8.24
C GLN A 196 -13.24 8.47 6.78
N ARG A 197 -12.28 8.97 6.00
CA ARG A 197 -11.98 8.46 4.66
C ARG A 197 -10.72 7.60 4.72
N CYS A 198 -10.68 6.50 3.96
CA CYS A 198 -9.47 5.69 3.77
C CYS A 198 -8.48 6.30 2.76
N TYR A 199 -8.80 7.51 2.29
CA TYR A 199 -8.03 8.26 1.33
C TYR A 199 -8.14 9.73 1.68
N GLY A 200 -7.05 10.46 1.48
CA GLY A 200 -6.96 11.87 1.82
C GLY A 200 -5.55 12.18 2.26
#